data_AF-A0A1M6GAJ1-F1
#
_entry.id   AF-A0A1M6GAJ1-F1
#
_cell.length_a   1.000
_cell.length_b   1.000
_cell.length_c   1.000
_cell.angle_alpha   90.00
_cell.angle_beta   90.00
_cell.angle_gamma   90.00
#
_symmetry.space_group_name_H-M   'P 1'
#
loop_
_entity.id
_entity.type
_entity.pdbx_description
1 polymer ?
#
loop_
_entity_poly.entity_id
_entity_poly.type
_entity_poly.pdbx_seq_one_letter_code
_entity_poly.pdbx_strand_id
1 'polypeptide(L)'
;MKFLVTSRIKDMFYTLPPEVQLELNKGAAAFIEKYLDNGKCKEIYNMPGKNMSMSIWEGETGEEMERRFVELSISAFMEYEVILLSDFEDSIKRNNEALEHMLVK
;
A
#
# COMPACT_ATOMS: atom_id res chain seq x y z
N MET A 1 -2.70 10.08 8.04
CA MET A 1 -3.77 9.52 7.20
C MET A 1 -3.51 8.04 6.98
N LYS A 2 -4.56 7.24 6.72
CA LYS A 2 -4.43 5.82 6.42
C LYS A 2 -4.54 5.60 4.91
N PHE A 3 -3.74 4.69 4.38
CA PHE A 3 -3.75 4.31 2.96
C PHE A 3 -3.87 2.81 2.84
N LEU A 4 -4.76 2.34 1.96
CA LEU A 4 -4.72 0.98 1.46
C LEU A 4 -3.76 0.95 0.28
N VAL A 5 -2.77 0.07 0.35
CA VAL A 5 -1.89 -0.21 -0.77
C VAL A 5 -2.16 -1.61 -1.26
N THR A 6 -2.58 -1.73 -2.51
CA THR A 6 -2.62 -3.01 -3.20
C THR A 6 -1.38 -3.14 -4.06
N SER A 7 -0.79 -4.33 -4.12
CA SER A 7 0.38 -4.56 -4.97
C SER A 7 0.36 -5.92 -5.64
N ARG A 8 1.08 -6.01 -6.75
CA ARG A 8 1.30 -7.23 -7.53
C ARG A 8 2.74 -7.30 -8.02
N ILE A 9 3.39 -8.44 -7.82
CA ILE A 9 4.69 -8.74 -8.44
C ILE A 9 4.44 -9.19 -9.89
N LYS A 10 5.09 -8.52 -10.84
CA LYS A 10 5.04 -8.83 -12.28
C LYS A 10 5.74 -10.16 -12.57
N ASP A 11 5.27 -10.87 -13.59
CA ASP A 11 5.85 -12.17 -13.98
C ASP A 11 7.34 -12.08 -14.36
N MET A 12 7.78 -10.92 -14.86
CA MET A 12 9.19 -10.65 -15.18
C MET A 12 10.13 -10.79 -13.97
N PHE A 13 9.64 -10.65 -12.74
CA PHE A 13 10.44 -10.93 -11.55
C PHE A 13 10.93 -12.39 -11.54
N TYR A 14 10.08 -13.32 -11.93
CA TYR A 14 10.36 -14.75 -11.88
C TYR A 14 11.24 -15.24 -13.04
N THR A 15 11.52 -14.37 -14.02
CA THR A 15 12.49 -14.66 -15.08
C THR A 15 13.94 -14.34 -14.67
N LEU A 16 14.14 -13.70 -13.50
CA LEU A 16 15.47 -13.40 -12.97
C LEU A 16 16.16 -14.67 -12.44
N PRO A 17 17.50 -14.70 -12.37
CA PRO A 17 18.21 -15.77 -11.66
C PRO A 17 17.75 -15.89 -10.21
N PRO A 18 17.62 -17.11 -9.64
CA PRO A 18 17.11 -17.32 -8.28
C PRO A 18 17.88 -16.55 -7.19
N GLU A 19 19.19 -16.41 -7.34
CA GLU A 19 20.05 -15.65 -6.43
C GLU A 19 19.69 -14.16 -6.42
N VAL A 20 19.36 -13.59 -7.58
CA VAL A 20 18.91 -12.20 -7.70
C VAL A 20 17.52 -12.04 -7.10
N GLN A 21 16.60 -12.99 -7.37
CA GLN A 21 15.27 -12.98 -6.75
C GLN A 21 15.36 -13.01 -5.22
N LEU A 22 16.26 -13.83 -4.67
CA LEU A 22 16.47 -13.93 -3.22
C LEU A 22 17.01 -12.63 -2.62
N GLU A 23 18.00 -12.02 -3.26
CA GLU A 23 18.58 -10.75 -2.81
C GLU A 23 17.53 -9.63 -2.80
N LEU A 24 16.76 -9.50 -3.88
CA LEU A 24 15.70 -8.51 -3.98
C LEU A 24 14.59 -8.75 -2.93
N ASN A 25 14.17 -10.00 -2.72
CA ASN A 25 13.19 -10.33 -1.69
C ASN A 25 13.69 -10.03 -0.27
N LYS A 26 14.98 -10.25 0.03
CA LYS A 26 15.57 -9.87 1.32
C LYS A 26 15.53 -8.35 1.53
N GLY A 27 15.85 -7.58 0.49
CA GLY A 27 15.72 -6.12 0.53
C GLY A 27 14.28 -5.66 0.78
N ALA A 28 13.31 -6.32 0.14
CA ALA A 28 11.90 -6.00 0.31
C ALA A 28 11.41 -6.36 1.71
N ALA A 29 11.83 -7.51 2.25
CA ALA A 29 11.52 -7.92 3.62
C ALA A 29 12.08 -6.93 4.64
N ALA A 30 13.36 -6.54 4.51
CA ALA A 30 13.98 -5.56 5.42
C ALA A 30 13.31 -4.19 5.36
N PHE A 31 12.90 -3.74 4.16
CA PHE A 31 12.10 -2.53 4.00
C PHE A 31 10.77 -2.65 4.76
N ILE A 32 10.04 -3.73 4.59
CA ILE A 32 8.75 -3.94 5.23
C ILE A 32 8.90 -4.00 6.76
N GLU A 33 9.87 -4.76 7.27
CA GLU A 33 10.18 -4.86 8.71
C GLU A 33 10.46 -3.49 9.32
N LYS A 34 11.31 -2.66 8.68
CA LYS A 34 11.59 -1.27 9.11
C LYS A 34 10.31 -0.46 9.34
N TYR A 35 9.31 -0.61 8.46
CA TYR A 35 8.07 0.17 8.56
C TYR A 35 6.99 -0.47 9.43
N LEU A 36 7.03 -1.78 9.64
CA LEU A 36 6.23 -2.43 10.68
C LEU A 36 6.72 -1.97 12.07
N ASP A 37 8.04 -2.00 12.30
CA ASP A 37 8.64 -1.67 13.59
C ASP A 37 8.42 -0.20 14.00
N ASN A 38 8.38 0.72 13.03
CA ASN A 38 8.08 2.13 13.29
C ASN A 38 6.58 2.49 13.22
N GLY A 39 5.72 1.48 13.02
CA GLY A 39 4.26 1.61 13.00
C GLY A 39 3.70 2.35 11.78
N LYS A 40 4.49 2.62 10.73
CA LYS A 40 4.00 3.24 9.50
C LYS A 40 3.35 2.23 8.55
N CYS A 41 3.68 0.94 8.68
CA CYS A 41 2.91 -0.15 8.12
C CYS A 41 2.14 -0.81 9.27
N LYS A 42 0.81 -0.90 9.16
CA LYS A 42 -0.05 -1.45 10.22
C LYS A 42 -0.34 -2.93 10.01
N GLU A 43 -0.67 -3.27 8.78
CA GLU A 43 -1.16 -4.60 8.42
C GLU A 43 -0.70 -4.95 7.01
N ILE A 44 -0.37 -6.22 6.78
CA ILE A 44 -0.03 -6.76 5.47
C ILE A 44 -0.69 -8.12 5.31
N TYR A 45 -1.37 -8.30 4.18
CA TYR A 45 -2.02 -9.54 3.79
C TYR A 45 -1.49 -9.97 2.43
N ASN A 46 -0.79 -11.10 2.40
CA ASN A 46 -0.40 -11.74 1.14
C ASN A 46 -1.54 -12.61 0.64
N MET A 47 -1.73 -12.66 -0.69
CA MET A 47 -2.69 -13.54 -1.35
C MET A 47 -1.94 -14.71 -2.02
N PRO A 48 -1.88 -15.88 -1.37
CA PRO A 48 -1.21 -17.05 -1.93
C PRO A 48 -1.74 -17.38 -3.34
N GLY A 49 -0.82 -17.68 -4.25
CA GLY A 49 -1.14 -18.04 -5.64
C GLY A 49 -1.51 -16.88 -6.56
N LYS A 50 -1.54 -15.63 -6.07
CA LYS A 50 -1.86 -14.44 -6.90
C LYS A 50 -0.71 -13.46 -7.07
N ASN A 51 0.44 -13.69 -6.43
CA ASN A 51 1.57 -12.75 -6.40
C ASN A 51 1.14 -11.33 -5.99
N MET A 52 0.12 -11.23 -5.13
CA MET A 52 -0.50 -9.99 -4.71
C MET A 52 -0.44 -9.82 -3.21
N SER A 53 -0.38 -8.57 -2.77
CA SER A 53 -0.56 -8.20 -1.38
C SER A 53 -1.49 -7.00 -1.22
N MET A 54 -2.06 -6.88 -0.03
CA MET A 54 -2.74 -5.68 0.43
C MET A 54 -2.10 -5.25 1.74
N SER A 55 -1.98 -3.96 1.96
CA SER A 55 -1.39 -3.44 3.18
C SER A 55 -1.98 -2.11 3.59
N ILE A 56 -2.04 -1.85 4.90
CA ILE A 56 -2.53 -0.59 5.46
C ILE A 56 -1.32 0.20 5.97
N TRP A 57 -1.21 1.43 5.52
CA TRP A 57 -0.09 2.31 5.82
C TRP A 57 -0.53 3.64 6.40
N GLU A 58 0.32 4.22 7.24
CA GLU A 58 0.22 5.60 7.70
C GLU A 58 1.20 6.51 6.97
N GLY A 59 0.67 7.66 6.53
CA GLY A 59 1.42 8.71 5.86
C GLY A 59 0.69 10.05 5.94
N GLU A 60 1.34 11.10 5.47
CA GLU A 60 0.83 12.47 5.41
C GLU A 60 0.13 12.75 4.08
N THR A 61 0.68 12.23 2.97
CA THR A 61 0.13 12.44 1.62
C THR A 61 0.26 11.19 0.75
N GLY A 62 -0.53 11.13 -0.33
CA GLY A 62 -0.39 10.06 -1.33
C GLY A 62 0.98 10.07 -2.02
N GLU A 63 1.53 11.26 -2.29
CA GLU A 63 2.86 11.40 -2.90
C GLU A 63 3.98 10.88 -1.98
N GLU A 64 3.89 11.15 -0.67
CA GLU A 64 4.83 10.59 0.30
C GLU A 64 4.79 9.06 0.27
N MET A 65 3.58 8.49 0.19
CA MET A 65 3.40 7.04 0.09
C MET A 65 4.05 6.51 -1.19
N GLU A 66 3.74 7.07 -2.36
CA GLU A 66 4.35 6.64 -3.63
C GLU A 66 5.88 6.69 -3.60
N ARG A 67 6.46 7.79 -3.12
CA ARG A 67 7.92 7.93 -2.98
C ARG A 67 8.51 6.81 -2.12
N ARG A 68 7.84 6.46 -1.02
CA ARG A 68 8.26 5.36 -0.14
C ARG A 68 8.31 4.02 -0.88
N PHE A 69 7.33 3.73 -1.76
CA PHE A 69 7.30 2.48 -2.52
C PHE A 69 8.32 2.41 -3.65
N VAL A 70 8.87 3.54 -4.11
CA VAL A 70 10.01 3.55 -5.05
C VAL A 70 11.28 2.99 -4.40
N GLU A 71 11.44 3.15 -3.09
CA GLU A 71 12.61 2.65 -2.33
C GLU A 71 12.62 1.12 -2.14
N LEU A 72 11.50 0.43 -2.43
CA LEU A 72 11.48 -1.03 -2.40
C LEU A 72 12.42 -1.61 -3.44
N SER A 73 13.25 -2.57 -3.04
CA SER A 73 14.19 -3.27 -3.93
C SER A 73 13.49 -3.92 -5.14
N ILE A 74 12.23 -4.34 -4.96
CA ILE A 74 11.41 -4.96 -6.01
C ILE A 74 10.53 -3.95 -6.78
N SER A 75 10.67 -2.65 -6.57
CA SER A 75 9.75 -1.63 -7.13
C SER A 75 9.65 -1.69 -8.65
N ALA A 76 10.76 -1.94 -9.36
CA ALA A 76 10.78 -2.11 -10.81
C ALA A 76 9.94 -3.30 -11.32
N PHE A 77 9.73 -4.31 -10.47
CA PHE A 77 8.99 -5.54 -10.77
C PHE A 77 7.61 -5.57 -10.12
N MET A 78 7.14 -4.43 -9.63
CA MET A 78 5.88 -4.35 -8.89
C MET A 78 4.94 -3.34 -9.53
N GLU A 79 3.67 -3.67 -9.49
CA GLU A 79 2.57 -2.73 -9.71
C GLU A 79 1.92 -2.49 -8.36
N TYR A 80 1.55 -1.25 -8.08
CA TYR A 80 0.83 -0.93 -6.87
C TYR A 80 -0.12 0.24 -7.07
N GLU A 81 -1.12 0.31 -6.21
CA GLU A 81 -2.09 1.39 -6.15
C GLU A 81 -2.17 1.90 -4.71
N VAL A 82 -2.13 3.21 -4.53
CA VAL A 82 -2.24 3.88 -3.23
C VAL A 82 -3.62 4.54 -3.12
N ILE A 83 -4.43 4.05 -2.19
CA ILE A 83 -5.81 4.49 -1.99
C ILE A 83 -5.93 5.15 -0.63
N LEU A 84 -6.30 6.43 -0.59
CA LEU A 84 -6.58 7.14 0.66
C LEU A 84 -7.82 6.55 1.34
N LEU A 85 -7.68 6.17 2.60
CA LEU A 85 -8.78 5.71 3.43
C LEU A 85 -9.28 6.86 4.31
N SER A 86 -10.59 7.00 4.38
CA SER A 86 -11.26 7.80 5.41
C SER A 86 -11.80 6.91 6.49
N ASP A 87 -11.78 7.38 7.74
CA ASP A 87 -12.51 6.70 8.80
C ASP A 87 -14.01 6.71 8.49
N PHE A 88 -14.69 5.60 8.80
CA PHE A 88 -16.07 5.37 8.39
C PHE A 88 -17.03 6.43 8.97
N GLU A 89 -16.85 6.78 10.24
CA GLU A 89 -17.66 7.79 10.93
C GLU A 89 -17.54 9.17 10.27
N ASP A 90 -16.32 9.59 9.92
CA ASP A 90 -16.06 10.84 9.21
C ASP A 90 -16.65 10.84 7.79
N SER A 91 -16.68 9.68 7.14
CA SER A 91 -17.29 9.52 5.83
C SER A 91 -18.82 9.68 5.90
N ILE A 92 -19.46 9.02 6.87
CA ILE A 92 -20.92 9.12 7.09
C ILE A 92 -21.33 10.55 7.45
N LYS A 93 -20.60 11.19 8.37
CA LYS A 93 -20.88 12.57 8.77
C LYS A 93 -20.86 13.53 7.58
N ARG A 94 -19.79 13.50 6.77
CA ARG A 94 -19.65 14.34 5.57
C ARG A 94 -20.74 14.08 4.54
N ASN A 95 -21.11 12.82 4.35
CA ASN A 95 -22.18 12.46 3.42
C ASN A 95 -23.55 12.98 3.89
N ASN A 96 -23.85 12.86 5.19
CA ASN A 96 -25.11 13.37 5.74
C ASN A 96 -25.17 14.90 5.64
N GLU A 97 -24.11 15.62 6.01
CA GLU A 97 -24.04 17.09 5.88
C GLU A 97 -24.25 17.56 4.43
N ALA A 98 -23.67 16.85 3.45
CA ALA A 98 -23.86 17.15 2.02
C ALA A 98 -25.31 16.92 1.57
N LEU A 99 -25.93 15.82 2.01
CA LEU A 99 -27.32 15.51 1.69
C LEU A 99 -28.30 16.51 2.32
N GLU A 100 -28.09 16.88 3.58
CA GLU A 100 -28.89 17.91 4.27
C GLU A 100 -28.82 19.25 3.51
N HIS A 101 -27.63 19.66 3.07
CA HIS A 101 -27.47 20.88 2.28
C HIS A 101 -28.19 20.83 0.92
N MET A 102 -28.34 19.65 0.31
CA MET A 102 -29.08 19.48 -0.94
C MET A 102 -30.61 19.52 -0.74
N LEU A 103 -31.11 19.09 0.42
CA LEU A 103 -32.55 19.04 0.74
C LEU A 103 -33.13 20.39 1.18
N VAL A 104 -32.29 21.35 1.58
CA VAL A 104 -32.70 22.70 2.01
C VAL A 104 -32.80 23.68 0.82
N LYS A 105 -32.56 23.22 -0.42
CA LYS A 105 -32.82 23.97 -1.66
C LYS A 105 -34.18 23.62 -2.25
#